data_AF-A0A0S4QVB1-F1
#
_entry.id   AF-A0A0S4QVB1-F1
#
_cell.length_a   1.000
_cell.length_b   1.000
_cell.length_c   1.000
_cell.angle_alpha   90.00
_cell.angle_beta   90.00
_cell.angle_gamma   90.00
#
_symmetry.space_group_name_H-M   'P 1'
#
loop_
_entity.id
_entity.type
_entity.pdbx_description
1 polymer ?
#
loop_
_entity_poly.entity_id
_entity_poly.type
_entity_poly.pdbx_seq_one_letter_code
_entity_poly.pdbx_strand_id
1 'polypeptide(L)'
;MTDPASAAQRTLALLTGQLHVADHEGGPDTTALRAAQRHLDAIIRDAATRAPIETITSVERLAVGLLLQLAKTTHTSPQTTLQDIAVLHARQSTDADPAVALLTARLDMADTTPATAPLDAVRQELIFHAVQSNPQRILRTLTMVATALLIALAEALGTTPEKLIARLALYTYPHDH
;
A
#
# COMPACT_ATOMS: atom_id res chain seq x y z
N MET A 1 -2.20 -18.81 -12.86
CA MET A 1 -1.16 -17.95 -12.28
C MET A 1 -1.38 -16.55 -12.83
N THR A 2 -1.60 -15.57 -11.95
CA THR A 2 -1.85 -14.18 -12.35
C THR A 2 -0.52 -13.51 -12.73
N ASP A 3 -0.53 -12.70 -13.77
CA ASP A 3 0.63 -11.97 -14.27
C ASP A 3 1.11 -10.89 -13.26
N PRO A 4 2.39 -10.86 -12.86
CA PRO A 4 2.94 -9.84 -11.96
C PRO A 4 2.74 -8.41 -12.48
N ALA A 5 2.74 -8.19 -13.79
CA ALA A 5 2.45 -6.88 -14.38
C ALA A 5 0.99 -6.46 -14.09
N SER A 6 0.06 -7.41 -14.17
CA SER A 6 -1.35 -7.17 -13.84
C SER A 6 -1.56 -6.82 -12.37
N ALA A 7 -0.82 -7.44 -11.44
CA ALA A 7 -0.87 -7.07 -10.03
C ALA A 7 -0.32 -5.66 -9.79
N ALA A 8 0.78 -5.30 -10.43
CA ALA A 8 1.38 -3.97 -10.34
C ALA A 8 0.46 -2.88 -10.90
N GLN A 9 -0.18 -3.13 -12.05
CA GLN A 9 -1.19 -2.23 -12.62
C GLN A 9 -2.38 -2.00 -11.67
N ARG A 10 -2.89 -3.06 -11.03
CA ARG A 10 -3.95 -2.92 -10.00
C ARG A 10 -3.48 -2.10 -8.81
N THR A 11 -2.24 -2.32 -8.34
CA THR A 11 -1.65 -1.51 -7.27
C THR A 11 -1.59 -0.03 -7.63
N LEU A 12 -1.19 0.31 -8.85
CA LEU A 12 -1.17 1.71 -9.30
C LEU A 12 -2.57 2.31 -9.43
N ALA A 13 -3.54 1.54 -9.91
CA ALA A 13 -4.94 1.99 -9.98
C ALA A 13 -5.51 2.28 -8.58
N LEU A 14 -5.19 1.43 -7.60
CA LEU A 14 -5.57 1.64 -6.19
C LEU A 14 -4.96 2.93 -5.62
N LEU A 15 -3.66 3.15 -5.81
CA LEU A 15 -2.99 4.37 -5.35
C LEU A 15 -3.55 5.63 -6.02
N THR A 16 -3.76 5.58 -7.33
CA THR A 16 -4.32 6.72 -8.08
C THR A 16 -5.74 7.03 -7.60
N GLY A 17 -6.56 6.00 -7.38
CA GLY A 17 -7.91 6.18 -6.85
C GLY A 17 -7.94 6.74 -5.43
N GLN A 18 -7.05 6.29 -4.55
CA GLN A 18 -6.96 6.78 -3.17
C GLN A 18 -6.38 8.21 -3.10
N LEU A 19 -5.41 8.53 -3.95
CA LEU A 19 -4.90 9.90 -4.08
C LEU A 19 -6.00 10.85 -4.55
N HIS A 20 -6.78 10.43 -5.54
CA HIS A 20 -7.93 11.22 -6.01
C HIS A 20 -8.98 11.44 -4.90
N VAL A 21 -9.20 10.46 -4.01
CA VAL A 21 -10.03 10.66 -2.81
C VAL A 21 -9.41 11.73 -1.90
N ALA A 22 -8.12 11.61 -1.60
CA ALA A 22 -7.40 12.55 -0.72
C ALA A 22 -7.44 14.00 -1.25
N ASP A 23 -7.33 14.21 -2.57
CA ASP A 23 -7.41 15.54 -3.18
C ASP A 23 -8.77 16.24 -2.94
N HIS A 24 -9.82 15.45 -2.76
CA HIS A 24 -11.18 15.95 -2.50
C HIS A 24 -11.52 15.96 -1.00
N GLU A 25 -10.71 15.33 -0.15
CA GLU A 25 -10.89 15.34 1.30
C GLU A 25 -10.59 16.76 1.84
N GLY A 26 -11.63 17.48 2.24
CA GLY A 26 -11.55 18.86 2.71
C GLY A 26 -12.02 19.92 1.70
N GLY A 27 -12.36 19.51 0.47
CA GLY A 27 -12.96 20.38 -0.53
C GLY A 27 -14.47 20.60 -0.32
N PRO A 28 -15.06 21.67 -0.92
CA PRO A 28 -16.50 21.93 -0.84
C PRO A 28 -17.33 20.94 -1.68
N ASP A 29 -16.73 20.29 -2.69
CA ASP A 29 -17.41 19.39 -3.60
C ASP A 29 -17.54 17.96 -3.03
N THR A 30 -18.56 17.79 -2.20
CA THR A 30 -18.91 16.47 -1.63
C THR A 30 -19.39 15.47 -2.69
N THR A 31 -19.79 15.92 -3.89
CA THR A 31 -20.24 15.02 -4.95
C THR A 31 -19.08 14.35 -5.65
N ALA A 32 -18.02 15.12 -5.95
CA ALA A 32 -16.77 14.60 -6.47
C ALA A 32 -16.11 13.62 -5.48
N LEU A 33 -16.09 13.96 -4.18
CA LEU A 33 -15.57 13.06 -3.15
C LEU A 33 -16.33 11.71 -3.13
N ARG A 34 -17.67 11.73 -3.16
CA ARG A 34 -18.47 10.50 -3.19
C ARG A 34 -18.29 9.72 -4.50
N ALA A 35 -18.01 10.38 -5.62
CA ALA A 35 -17.72 9.71 -6.88
C ALA A 35 -16.35 9.02 -6.81
N ALA A 36 -15.33 9.70 -6.31
CA ALA A 36 -13.99 9.16 -6.08
C ALA A 36 -14.01 7.94 -5.15
N GLN A 37 -14.72 8.05 -4.02
CA GLN A 37 -14.87 6.94 -3.07
C GLN A 37 -15.55 5.72 -3.72
N ARG A 38 -16.63 5.91 -4.47
CA ARG A 38 -17.32 4.83 -5.18
C ARG A 38 -16.44 4.16 -6.24
N HIS A 39 -15.63 4.96 -6.95
CA HIS A 39 -14.69 4.45 -7.94
C HIS A 39 -13.61 3.59 -7.27
N LEU A 40 -12.99 4.09 -6.21
CA LEU A 40 -12.01 3.33 -5.44
C LEU A 40 -12.59 2.03 -4.87
N ASP A 41 -13.80 2.09 -4.30
CA ASP A 41 -14.47 0.91 -3.77
C ASP A 41 -14.70 -0.16 -4.85
N ALA A 42 -14.97 0.25 -6.09
CA ALA A 42 -15.11 -0.67 -7.21
C ALA A 42 -13.76 -1.36 -7.54
N ILE A 43 -12.66 -0.61 -7.57
CA ILE A 43 -11.31 -1.16 -7.80
C ILE A 43 -10.92 -2.13 -6.69
N ILE A 44 -11.16 -1.76 -5.42
CA ILE A 44 -10.87 -2.62 -4.26
C ILE A 44 -11.67 -3.92 -4.34
N ARG A 45 -12.96 -3.87 -4.68
CA ARG A 45 -13.79 -5.07 -4.85
C ARG A 45 -13.27 -5.98 -5.97
N ASP A 46 -12.88 -5.41 -7.12
CA ASP A 46 -12.32 -6.20 -8.23
C ASP A 46 -11.00 -6.86 -7.84
N ALA A 47 -10.10 -6.11 -7.22
CA ALA A 47 -8.80 -6.61 -6.77
C ALA A 47 -8.94 -7.71 -5.70
N ALA A 48 -9.86 -7.54 -4.75
CA ALA A 48 -10.12 -8.50 -3.69
C ALA A 48 -10.77 -9.82 -4.18
N THR A 49 -11.35 -9.83 -5.39
CA THR A 49 -12.05 -11.00 -5.93
C THR A 49 -11.23 -11.75 -6.96
N ARG A 50 -10.51 -11.05 -7.86
CA ARG A 50 -9.77 -11.71 -8.95
C ARG A 50 -8.43 -12.28 -8.55
N ALA A 51 -7.64 -11.52 -7.79
CA ALA A 51 -6.26 -11.86 -7.44
C ALA A 51 -5.86 -11.20 -6.11
N PRO A 52 -6.54 -11.56 -5.00
CA PRO A 52 -6.35 -10.89 -3.72
C PRO A 52 -4.94 -11.08 -3.16
N ILE A 53 -4.37 -12.28 -3.26
CA ILE A 53 -3.02 -12.59 -2.74
C ILE A 53 -1.97 -11.75 -3.46
N GLU A 54 -1.99 -11.73 -4.79
CA GLU A 54 -1.02 -11.02 -5.61
C GLU A 54 -1.16 -9.50 -5.44
N THR A 55 -2.40 -8.99 -5.38
CA THR A 55 -2.62 -7.56 -5.16
C THR A 55 -2.17 -7.15 -3.77
N ILE A 56 -2.55 -7.89 -2.72
CA ILE A 56 -2.11 -7.61 -1.34
C ILE A 56 -0.58 -7.62 -1.27
N THR A 57 0.06 -8.65 -1.82
CA THR A 57 1.53 -8.77 -1.87
C THR A 57 2.18 -7.59 -2.62
N SER A 58 1.59 -7.15 -3.73
CA SER A 58 2.10 -6.05 -4.53
C SER A 58 1.99 -4.71 -3.79
N VAL A 59 0.84 -4.43 -3.16
CA VAL A 59 0.63 -3.21 -2.35
C VAL A 59 1.53 -3.22 -1.12
N GLU A 60 1.65 -4.35 -0.42
CA GLU A 60 2.56 -4.55 0.72
C GLU A 60 4.02 -4.24 0.35
N ARG A 61 4.52 -4.84 -0.75
CA ARG A 61 5.89 -4.59 -1.23
C ARG A 61 6.12 -3.13 -1.59
N LEU A 62 5.14 -2.49 -2.25
CA LEU A 62 5.23 -1.08 -2.59
C LEU A 62 5.26 -0.20 -1.35
N ALA A 63 4.38 -0.45 -0.38
CA ALA A 63 4.35 0.28 0.88
C ALA A 63 5.69 0.18 1.63
N VAL A 64 6.27 -1.02 1.76
CA VAL A 64 7.60 -1.18 2.37
C VAL A 64 8.70 -0.48 1.57
N GLY A 65 8.66 -0.55 0.24
CA GLY A 65 9.59 0.19 -0.62
C GLY A 65 9.51 1.70 -0.43
N LEU A 66 8.30 2.27 -0.35
CA LEU A 66 8.06 3.68 -0.07
C LEU A 66 8.52 4.07 1.33
N LEU A 67 8.26 3.22 2.33
CA LEU A 67 8.69 3.42 3.71
C LEU A 67 10.22 3.48 3.83
N LEU A 68 10.92 2.51 3.24
CA LEU A 68 12.38 2.48 3.25
C LEU A 68 12.97 3.69 2.51
N GLN A 69 12.38 4.09 1.39
CA GLN A 69 12.82 5.27 0.65
C GLN A 69 12.56 6.57 1.42
N LEU A 70 11.42 6.67 2.11
CA LEU A 70 11.10 7.81 2.97
C LEU A 70 12.09 7.90 4.13
N ALA A 71 12.26 6.81 4.89
CA ALA A 71 13.22 6.70 5.99
C ALA A 71 14.65 7.09 5.57
N LYS A 72 15.08 6.66 4.38
CA LYS A 72 16.36 7.06 3.79
C LYS A 72 16.44 8.55 3.49
N THR A 73 15.35 9.14 3.01
CA THR A 73 15.26 10.57 2.63
C THR A 73 15.20 11.48 3.86
N THR A 74 14.50 11.05 4.92
CA THR A 74 14.29 11.82 6.16
C THR A 74 15.28 11.47 7.26
N HIS A 75 16.15 10.48 7.06
CA HIS A 75 17.07 9.94 8.06
C HIS A 75 16.36 9.46 9.35
N THR A 76 15.16 8.91 9.22
CA THR A 76 14.36 8.35 10.32
C THR A 76 14.36 6.82 10.28
N SER A 77 14.06 6.17 11.41
CA SER A 77 13.86 4.71 11.43
C SER A 77 12.59 4.32 10.67
N PRO A 78 12.64 3.31 9.78
CA PRO A 78 11.45 2.77 9.11
C PRO A 78 10.37 2.31 10.09
N GLN A 79 10.75 1.74 11.23
CA GLN A 79 9.82 1.27 12.27
C GLN A 79 9.06 2.45 12.90
N THR A 80 9.75 3.55 13.20
CA THR A 80 9.12 4.76 13.74
C THR A 80 8.14 5.36 12.74
N THR A 81 8.56 5.51 11.47
CA THR A 81 7.69 6.05 10.42
C THR A 81 6.46 5.17 10.16
N LEU A 82 6.61 3.84 10.20
CA LEU A 82 5.48 2.91 10.07
C LEU A 82 4.52 3.06 11.25
N GLN A 83 5.02 3.19 12.49
CA GLN A 83 4.19 3.40 13.68
C GLN A 83 3.41 4.72 13.59
N ASP A 84 4.06 5.81 13.21
CA ASP A 84 3.42 7.13 13.11
C ASP A 84 2.26 7.11 12.09
N ILE A 85 2.50 6.51 10.92
CA ILE A 85 1.48 6.38 9.86
C ILE A 85 0.40 5.37 10.26
N ALA A 86 0.76 4.25 10.88
CA ALA A 86 -0.19 3.25 11.34
C ALA A 86 -1.12 3.83 12.42
N VAL A 87 -0.61 4.61 13.38
CA VAL A 87 -1.45 5.29 14.39
C VAL A 87 -2.45 6.24 13.74
N LEU A 88 -2.04 6.95 12.69
CA LEU A 88 -2.90 7.91 12.00
C LEU A 88 -4.03 7.24 11.17
N HIS A 89 -3.78 6.03 10.65
CA HIS A 89 -4.68 5.34 9.72
C HIS A 89 -5.37 4.08 10.27
N ALA A 90 -4.91 3.53 11.39
CA ALA A 90 -5.60 2.47 12.13
C ALA A 90 -6.78 3.09 12.90
N ARG A 91 -7.90 3.32 12.21
CA ARG A 91 -9.14 3.75 12.86
C ARG A 91 -9.68 2.62 13.74
N GLN A 92 -9.67 2.84 15.06
CA GLN A 92 -10.55 2.22 16.08
C GLN A 92 -10.64 0.68 16.07
N SER A 93 -9.51 -0.02 16.15
CA SER A 93 -9.50 -1.44 16.55
C SER A 93 -8.62 -1.59 17.78
N THR A 94 -9.12 -2.21 18.84
CA THR A 94 -8.33 -2.60 20.02
C THR A 94 -7.31 -3.69 19.69
N ASP A 95 -7.47 -4.38 18.56
CA ASP A 95 -6.52 -5.37 18.04
C ASP A 95 -5.55 -4.75 17.02
N ALA A 96 -4.33 -5.28 16.98
CA ALA A 96 -3.32 -4.93 15.98
C ALA A 96 -3.90 -5.09 14.56
N ASP A 97 -3.88 -4.02 13.76
CA ASP A 97 -4.43 -4.07 12.41
C ASP A 97 -3.63 -5.09 11.57
N PRO A 98 -4.29 -6.09 10.97
CA PRO A 98 -3.61 -7.14 10.20
C PRO A 98 -2.81 -6.60 9.00
N ALA A 99 -3.19 -5.45 8.42
CA ALA A 99 -2.40 -4.79 7.39
C ALA A 99 -1.09 -4.23 7.95
N VAL A 100 -1.11 -3.67 9.16
CA VAL A 100 0.10 -3.18 9.84
C VAL A 100 1.00 -4.35 10.22
N ALA A 101 0.44 -5.46 10.71
CA ALA A 101 1.20 -6.68 11.02
C ALA A 101 1.92 -7.24 9.77
N LEU A 102 1.26 -7.23 8.60
CA LEU A 102 1.88 -7.59 7.32
C LEU A 102 3.08 -6.69 6.98
N LEU A 103 2.91 -5.37 7.12
CA LEU A 103 3.99 -4.42 6.84
C LEU A 103 5.17 -4.57 7.81
N THR A 104 4.90 -4.79 9.11
CA THR A 104 5.93 -5.05 10.11
C THR A 104 6.70 -6.32 9.79
N ALA A 105 6.00 -7.44 9.55
CA ALA A 105 6.65 -8.71 9.21
C ALA A 105 7.54 -8.58 7.95
N ARG A 106 7.07 -7.85 6.94
CA ARG A 106 7.84 -7.61 5.71
C ARG A 106 9.04 -6.69 5.92
N LEU A 107 8.92 -5.69 6.78
CA LEU A 107 10.00 -4.78 7.14
C LEU A 107 11.10 -5.52 7.91
N ASP A 108 10.74 -6.37 8.87
CA ASP A 108 11.68 -7.21 9.61
C ASP A 108 12.47 -8.16 8.69
N MET A 109 11.82 -8.67 7.63
CA MET A 109 12.49 -9.45 6.58
C MET A 109 13.47 -8.61 5.74
N ALA A 110 13.23 -7.31 5.58
CA ALA A 110 14.12 -6.42 4.83
C ALA A 110 15.36 -6.00 5.63
N ASP A 111 15.23 -5.94 6.96
CA ASP A 111 16.32 -5.59 7.89
C ASP A 111 17.22 -6.79 8.27
N THR A 112 16.79 -8.04 8.00
CA THR A 112 17.54 -9.25 8.37
C THR A 112 18.31 -9.88 7.20
N THR A 113 19.56 -10.29 7.45
CA THR A 113 20.42 -11.07 6.54
C THR A 113 19.72 -12.39 6.14
N PRO A 114 19.83 -12.89 4.89
CA PRO A 114 18.85 -13.78 4.25
C PRO A 114 18.88 -15.24 4.75
N ALA A 115 18.55 -15.47 6.02
CA ALA A 115 18.57 -16.80 6.65
C ALA A 115 17.33 -17.08 7.53
N THR A 116 16.17 -16.50 7.24
CA THR A 116 14.96 -16.62 8.08
C THR A 116 13.75 -17.18 7.31
N ALA A 117 13.84 -18.44 6.87
CA ALA A 117 12.69 -19.26 6.49
C ALA A 117 11.47 -19.17 7.44
N PRO A 118 11.61 -19.05 8.78
CA PRO A 118 10.47 -18.85 9.67
C PRO A 118 9.67 -17.55 9.42
N LEU A 119 10.32 -16.44 9.02
CA LEU A 119 9.62 -15.17 8.80
C LEU A 119 8.80 -15.18 7.51
N ASP A 120 9.28 -15.85 6.45
CA ASP A 120 8.50 -15.98 5.22
C ASP A 120 7.25 -16.84 5.45
N ALA A 121 7.35 -17.91 6.26
CA ALA A 121 6.19 -18.71 6.65
C ALA A 121 5.16 -17.89 7.44
N VAL A 122 5.60 -17.08 8.42
CA VAL A 122 4.72 -16.17 9.17
C VAL A 122 4.03 -15.18 8.23
N ARG A 123 4.78 -14.58 7.29
CA ARG A 123 4.21 -13.66 6.31
C ARG A 123 3.18 -14.35 5.41
N GLN A 124 3.47 -15.55 4.91
CA GLN A 124 2.54 -16.30 4.07
C GLN A 124 1.24 -16.63 4.83
N GLU A 125 1.35 -17.03 6.10
CA GLU A 125 0.19 -17.27 6.96
C GLU A 125 -0.64 -16.00 7.18
N LEU A 126 0.01 -14.85 7.43
CA LEU A 126 -0.66 -13.57 7.57
C LEU A 126 -1.41 -13.17 6.29
N ILE A 127 -0.82 -13.38 5.11
CA ILE A 127 -1.49 -13.10 3.82
C ILE A 127 -2.68 -14.04 3.63
N PHE A 128 -2.53 -15.32 3.95
CA PHE A 128 -3.59 -16.30 3.85
C PHE A 128 -4.78 -15.93 4.75
N HIS A 129 -4.52 -15.61 6.02
CA HIS A 129 -5.55 -15.12 6.95
C HIS A 129 -6.19 -13.81 6.49
N ALA A 130 -5.42 -12.87 5.97
CA ALA A 130 -5.91 -11.60 5.43
C ALA A 130 -6.90 -11.82 4.27
N VAL A 131 -6.62 -12.80 3.40
CA VAL A 131 -7.45 -13.15 2.25
C VAL A 131 -8.71 -13.90 2.66
N GLN A 132 -8.64 -14.78 3.67
CA GLN A 132 -9.81 -15.52 4.14
C GLN A 132 -10.79 -14.68 4.97
N SER A 133 -10.26 -13.71 5.73
CA SER A 133 -11.08 -12.91 6.65
C SER A 133 -11.79 -11.78 5.93
N ASN A 134 -11.04 -10.82 5.37
CA ASN A 134 -11.60 -9.66 4.68
C ASN A 134 -10.54 -8.99 3.77
N PRO A 135 -10.34 -9.50 2.54
CA PRO A 135 -9.33 -8.97 1.63
C PRO A 135 -9.59 -7.52 1.23
N GLN A 136 -10.86 -7.08 1.21
CA GLN A 136 -11.22 -5.70 0.90
C GLN A 136 -10.77 -4.74 2.00
N ARG A 137 -10.99 -5.09 3.28
CA ARG A 137 -10.51 -4.30 4.42
C ARG A 137 -8.98 -4.18 4.39
N ILE A 138 -8.29 -5.30 4.18
CA ILE A 138 -6.82 -5.34 4.11
C ILE A 138 -6.31 -4.45 2.98
N LEU A 139 -6.83 -4.62 1.77
CA LEU A 139 -6.45 -3.80 0.62
C LEU A 139 -6.74 -2.32 0.87
N ARG A 140 -7.87 -1.98 1.51
CA ARG A 140 -8.18 -0.59 1.88
C ARG A 140 -7.13 -0.01 2.81
N THR A 141 -6.81 -0.70 3.91
CA THR A 141 -5.82 -0.22 4.87
C THR A 141 -4.43 -0.11 4.24
N LEU A 142 -3.98 -1.15 3.52
CA LEU A 142 -2.69 -1.11 2.82
C LEU A 142 -2.63 0.03 1.79
N THR A 143 -3.70 0.26 1.04
CA THR A 143 -3.75 1.34 0.04
C THR A 143 -3.72 2.72 0.70
N MET A 144 -4.43 2.90 1.83
CA MET A 144 -4.36 4.15 2.60
C MET A 144 -2.95 4.41 3.12
N VAL A 145 -2.31 3.41 3.75
CA VAL A 145 -0.94 3.53 4.26
C VAL A 145 0.06 3.81 3.15
N ALA A 146 -0.02 3.07 2.03
CA ALA A 146 0.85 3.29 0.88
C ALA A 146 0.66 4.69 0.27
N THR A 147 -0.56 5.21 0.23
CA THR A 147 -0.84 6.57 -0.27
C THR A 147 -0.28 7.63 0.68
N ALA A 148 -0.42 7.45 2.00
CA ALA A 148 0.17 8.36 2.98
C ALA A 148 1.71 8.40 2.88
N LEU A 149 2.34 7.23 2.73
CA LEU A 149 3.79 7.12 2.49
C LEU A 149 4.21 7.81 1.19
N LEU A 150 3.43 7.66 0.12
CA LEU A 150 3.69 8.33 -1.15
C LEU A 150 3.61 9.86 -1.02
N ILE A 151 2.60 10.37 -0.31
CA ILE A 151 2.44 11.81 -0.05
C ILE A 151 3.62 12.35 0.77
N ALA A 152 3.95 11.70 1.88
CA ALA A 152 5.07 12.09 2.73
C ALA A 152 6.41 12.05 1.97
N LEU A 153 6.61 11.04 1.12
CA LEU A 153 7.80 10.96 0.27
C LEU A 153 7.83 12.06 -0.79
N ALA A 154 6.69 12.38 -1.41
CA ALA A 154 6.60 13.46 -2.37
C ALA A 154 6.96 14.80 -1.72
N GLU A 155 6.46 15.06 -0.52
CA GLU A 155 6.78 16.23 0.29
C GLU A 155 8.27 16.30 0.61
N ALA A 156 8.85 15.20 1.13
CA ALA A 156 10.27 15.13 1.47
C ALA A 156 11.19 15.34 0.25
N LEU A 157 10.75 14.96 -0.95
CA LEU A 157 11.48 15.14 -2.21
C LEU A 157 11.16 16.47 -2.91
N GLY A 158 10.26 17.29 -2.40
CA GLY A 158 9.84 18.55 -3.05
C GLY A 158 9.14 18.34 -4.40
N THR A 159 8.35 17.26 -4.53
CA THR A 159 7.59 16.92 -5.74
C THR A 159 6.12 16.65 -5.41
N THR A 160 5.31 16.29 -6.41
CA THR A 160 3.92 15.87 -6.22
C THR A 160 3.78 14.34 -6.23
N PRO A 161 2.78 13.77 -5.55
CA PRO A 161 2.50 12.34 -5.54
C PRO A 161 2.23 11.77 -6.94
N GLU A 162 1.56 12.53 -7.82
CA GLU A 162 1.24 12.11 -9.19
C GLU A 162 2.50 11.92 -10.02
N LYS A 163 3.51 12.79 -9.83
CA LYS A 163 4.81 12.64 -10.50
C LYS A 163 5.53 11.38 -10.04
N LEU A 164 5.42 11.01 -8.76
CA LEU A 164 5.99 9.76 -8.26
C LEU A 164 5.25 8.55 -8.82
N ILE A 165 3.90 8.57 -8.87
CA ILE A 165 3.09 7.52 -9.49
C ILE A 165 3.45 7.35 -10.97
N ALA A 166 3.58 8.44 -11.71
CA ALA A 166 3.96 8.41 -13.13
C ALA A 166 5.34 7.74 -13.33
N ARG A 167 6.30 7.99 -12.42
CA ARG A 167 7.61 7.31 -12.46
C ARG A 167 7.49 5.83 -12.13
N LEU A 168 6.67 5.45 -11.15
CA LEU A 168 6.41 4.05 -10.82
C LEU A 168 5.74 3.31 -11.98
N ALA A 169 4.83 3.96 -12.70
CA ALA A 169 4.11 3.38 -13.84
C ALA A 169 5.05 2.91 -14.95
N LEU A 170 6.15 3.63 -15.19
CA LEU A 170 7.17 3.24 -16.17
C LEU A 170 7.77 1.86 -15.87
N TYR A 171 7.87 1.48 -14.60
CA TYR A 171 8.43 0.18 -14.18
C TYR A 171 7.39 -0.96 -14.16
N THR A 172 6.12 -0.66 -14.43
CA THR A 172 5.03 -1.66 -14.44
C THR A 172 4.62 -2.12 -15.84
N TYR A 173 5.09 -1.42 -16.88
CA TYR A 173 4.98 -1.89 -18.26
C TYR A 173 6.25 -2.68 -18.62
N PRO A 174 6.11 -3.88 -19.22
CA PRO A 174 7.28 -4.55 -19.78
C PRO A 174 7.92 -3.60 -20.78
N HIS A 175 9.18 -3.25 -20.54
CA HIS A 175 10.01 -2.66 -21.59
C HIS A 175 10.24 -3.79 -22.59
N ASP A 176 9.54 -3.74 -23.74
CA ASP A 176 9.95 -4.50 -24.91
C ASP A 176 11.35 -4.01 -25.30
N HIS A 177 12.37 -4.77 -24.91
CA HIS A 177 13.74 -4.66 -25.38
C HIS A 177 14.13 -5.92 -26.12
#